data_AF-A0A562BRJ9-F1
#
_entry.id   AF-A0A562BRJ9-F1
#
_cell.length_a   1.000
_cell.length_b   1.000
_cell.length_c   1.000
_cell.angle_alpha   90.00
_cell.angle_beta   90.00
_cell.angle_gamma   90.00
#
_symmetry.space_group_name_H-M   'P 1'
#
loop_
_entity.id
_entity.type
_entity.pdbx_description
1 polymer ?
#
loop_
_entity_poly.entity_id
_entity_poly.type
_entity_poly.pdbx_seq_one_letter_code
_entity_poly.pdbx_strand_id
1 'polypeptide(L)'
;MNRIYRLVFNRALGLIQVAPETARARAGTAARAGRIGRRSAVGIAPLSLLALGLMMAASTVRADVCHWRFRLDNDWFNPDNWYCVESGYSVPTSDDHVSIFSYSDDDVAIDGARAESAGLHLGGGQLTIRNGGTLQTGTSSYHNIGWNIHPATLTVTGSGSAWNVAGGLIRVGNNSSGTLVLREGGALNAGNSTLVLGESEADYATPGLGTLVIGAAADEQAVAPGTIEVAAIEMGRQNGTAEAAGRIVFNHTDTSGAYTFAPDIAGSGAIEHHAGTTVLSGTNTYTGGTHLLGGTLSVASDAALGAGAGALHFDGGMLQVTGR
;
A
#
# COMPACT_ATOMS: atom_id res chain seq x y z
N MET A 1 -46.80 -1.38 -21.92
CA MET A 1 -47.42 -2.04 -20.75
C MET A 1 -46.57 -1.73 -19.52
N ASN A 2 -47.01 -0.85 -18.63
CA ASN A 2 -46.30 -0.60 -17.38
C ASN A 2 -46.54 -1.77 -16.42
N ARG A 3 -45.47 -2.44 -16.00
CA ARG A 3 -45.53 -3.45 -14.93
C ARG A 3 -45.16 -2.76 -13.62
N ILE A 4 -46.11 -2.72 -12.68
CA ILE A 4 -45.89 -2.19 -11.34
C ILE A 4 -45.31 -3.32 -10.48
N TYR A 5 -44.21 -3.03 -9.79
CA TYR A 5 -43.56 -3.93 -8.85
C TYR A 5 -43.48 -3.28 -7.48
N ARG A 6 -43.54 -4.08 -6.42
CA ARG A 6 -43.26 -3.62 -5.05
C ARG A 6 -42.00 -4.27 -4.51
N LEU A 7 -41.25 -3.49 -3.73
CA LEU A 7 -40.11 -3.94 -2.94
C LEU A 7 -40.62 -4.40 -1.58
N VAL A 8 -40.31 -5.63 -1.18
CA VAL A 8 -40.70 -6.21 0.10
C VAL A 8 -39.46 -6.68 0.84
N PHE A 9 -39.30 -6.27 2.10
CA PHE A 9 -38.23 -6.77 2.95
C PHE A 9 -38.62 -8.11 3.57
N ASN A 10 -37.84 -9.17 3.29
CA ASN A 10 -38.05 -10.51 3.83
C ASN A 10 -37.23 -10.70 5.10
N ARG A 11 -37.90 -10.72 6.26
CA ARG A 11 -37.23 -10.85 7.57
C ARG A 11 -36.55 -12.20 7.81
N ALA A 12 -36.98 -13.28 7.14
CA ALA A 12 -36.36 -14.59 7.30
C ALA A 12 -35.02 -14.70 6.53
N LEU A 13 -34.86 -13.89 5.48
CA LEU A 13 -33.69 -13.92 4.60
C LEU A 13 -32.80 -12.67 4.72
N GLY A 14 -33.25 -11.63 5.43
CA GLY A 14 -32.49 -10.38 5.61
C GLY A 14 -32.32 -9.55 4.33
N LEU A 15 -33.12 -9.81 3.28
CA LEU A 15 -32.94 -9.19 1.95
C LEU A 15 -34.24 -8.56 1.43
N ILE A 16 -34.09 -7.57 0.55
CA ILE A 16 -35.20 -6.96 -0.19
C ILE A 16 -35.48 -7.78 -1.45
N GLN A 17 -36.74 -8.14 -1.65
CA GLN A 17 -37.22 -8.92 -2.80
C GLN A 17 -38.23 -8.10 -3.61
N VAL A 18 -38.16 -8.21 -4.94
CA VAL A 18 -39.12 -7.58 -5.86
C VAL A 18 -40.25 -8.57 -6.16
N ALA A 19 -41.50 -8.19 -5.89
CA ALA A 19 -42.67 -9.02 -6.17
C ALA A 19 -43.62 -8.33 -7.17
N PRO A 20 -44.09 -9.03 -8.22
CA PRO A 20 -45.12 -8.52 -9.11
C PRO A 20 -46.49 -8.52 -8.43
N GLU A 21 -47.26 -7.45 -8.59
CA GLU A 21 -48.60 -7.34 -8.02
C GLU A 21 -49.62 -7.91 -9.02
N THR A 22 -49.97 -9.19 -8.89
CA THR A 22 -51.09 -9.81 -9.63
C THR A 22 -52.28 -10.10 -8.71
N ALA A 23 -53.47 -9.87 -9.26
CA ALA A 23 -54.72 -9.65 -8.56
C ALA A 23 -55.32 -10.87 -7.82
N ARG A 24 -55.97 -10.55 -6.69
CA ARG A 24 -57.01 -11.28 -5.92
C ARG A 24 -57.40 -12.69 -6.41
N ALA A 25 -57.14 -13.70 -5.58
CA ALA A 25 -57.86 -14.98 -5.61
C ALA A 25 -59.22 -14.85 -4.90
N ARG A 26 -60.29 -15.24 -5.60
CA ARG A 26 -61.69 -15.30 -5.13
C ARG A 26 -61.88 -16.60 -4.32
N ALA A 27 -62.55 -16.50 -3.17
CA ALA A 27 -62.96 -17.62 -2.33
C ALA A 27 -64.07 -18.46 -2.99
N GLY A 28 -64.05 -19.78 -2.75
CA GLY A 28 -65.07 -20.73 -3.19
C GLY A 28 -65.04 -22.07 -2.44
N THR A 29 -65.75 -22.10 -1.31
CA THR A 29 -66.53 -23.18 -0.67
C THR A 29 -66.03 -24.63 -0.48
N ALA A 30 -66.27 -25.09 0.76
CA ALA A 30 -65.98 -26.36 1.42
C ALA A 30 -66.76 -27.62 0.98
N ALA A 31 -66.14 -28.79 1.22
CA ALA A 31 -66.71 -30.09 1.65
C ALA A 31 -65.52 -31.09 1.81
N ARG A 32 -65.37 -32.03 2.75
CA ARG A 32 -66.14 -32.53 3.89
C ARG A 32 -65.17 -33.46 4.67
N ALA A 33 -65.25 -33.50 6.00
CA ALA A 33 -64.44 -34.40 6.84
C ALA A 33 -64.89 -35.87 6.73
N GLY A 34 -63.93 -36.82 6.77
CA GLY A 34 -64.22 -38.26 6.74
C GLY A 34 -63.02 -39.16 7.08
N ARG A 35 -62.91 -39.48 8.37
CA ARG A 35 -62.36 -40.69 9.04
C ARG A 35 -61.08 -41.42 8.55
N ILE A 36 -60.23 -41.59 9.56
CA ILE A 36 -59.10 -42.51 9.76
C ILE A 36 -59.34 -43.95 9.26
N GLY A 37 -58.36 -44.48 8.51
CA GLY A 37 -58.20 -45.90 8.19
C GLY A 37 -56.72 -46.23 7.96
N ARG A 38 -56.11 -46.95 8.91
CA ARG A 38 -54.78 -47.60 8.80
C ARG A 38 -54.78 -48.60 7.65
N ARG A 39 -53.72 -48.63 6.83
CA ARG A 39 -52.87 -49.83 6.61
C ARG A 39 -51.81 -49.64 5.51
N SER A 40 -50.66 -50.24 5.80
CA SER A 40 -49.66 -50.80 4.88
C SER A 40 -48.59 -49.87 4.31
N ALA A 41 -47.37 -50.14 4.78
CA ALA A 41 -46.10 -49.65 4.27
C ALA A 41 -45.91 -50.02 2.80
N VAL A 42 -45.39 -49.06 2.01
CA VAL A 42 -44.84 -49.30 0.68
C VAL A 42 -43.52 -48.56 0.57
N GLY A 43 -42.46 -49.36 0.37
CA GLY A 43 -41.25 -49.11 -0.40
C GLY A 43 -40.69 -47.69 -0.47
N ILE A 44 -39.53 -47.52 0.18
CA ILE A 44 -38.54 -46.50 -0.11
C ILE A 44 -38.10 -46.66 -1.57
N ALA A 45 -38.33 -45.65 -2.40
CA ALA A 45 -37.57 -45.41 -3.63
C ALA A 45 -36.72 -44.15 -3.39
N PRO A 46 -35.38 -44.20 -3.49
CA PRO A 46 -34.60 -42.99 -3.45
C PRO A 46 -34.84 -42.26 -4.79
N LEU A 47 -35.51 -41.11 -4.75
CA LEU A 47 -35.39 -40.14 -5.83
C LEU A 47 -33.93 -39.67 -5.84
N SER A 48 -33.20 -40.15 -6.83
CA SER A 48 -31.87 -39.71 -7.20
C SER A 48 -31.84 -38.19 -7.39
N LEU A 49 -31.06 -37.52 -6.54
CA LEU A 49 -30.60 -36.16 -6.79
C LEU A 49 -29.78 -36.16 -8.09
N LEU A 50 -30.35 -35.63 -9.18
CA LEU A 50 -29.52 -35.03 -10.21
C LEU A 50 -29.26 -33.58 -9.80
N ALA A 51 -28.40 -33.41 -8.79
CA ALA A 51 -27.74 -32.14 -8.57
C ALA A 51 -26.78 -31.97 -9.74
N LEU A 52 -27.17 -31.17 -10.74
CA LEU A 52 -26.25 -30.66 -11.73
C LEU A 52 -25.32 -29.69 -11.00
N GLY A 53 -24.31 -30.25 -10.34
CA GLY A 53 -23.22 -29.50 -9.76
C GLY A 53 -22.48 -28.86 -10.91
N LEU A 54 -22.81 -27.60 -11.22
CA LEU A 54 -21.86 -26.73 -11.88
C LEU A 54 -20.71 -26.59 -10.88
N MET A 55 -19.73 -27.50 -10.98
CA MET A 55 -18.38 -27.19 -10.56
C MET A 55 -17.98 -26.00 -11.42
N MET A 56 -18.23 -24.79 -10.92
CA MET A 56 -17.31 -23.70 -11.13
C MET A 56 -15.98 -24.27 -10.65
N ALA A 57 -15.16 -24.77 -11.58
CA ALA A 57 -13.75 -24.89 -11.31
C ALA A 57 -13.40 -23.49 -10.83
N ALA A 58 -13.10 -23.34 -9.53
CA ALA A 58 -12.31 -22.21 -9.11
C ALA A 58 -11.07 -22.34 -9.97
N SER A 59 -11.02 -21.57 -11.06
CA SER A 59 -9.78 -21.31 -11.77
C SER A 59 -8.86 -20.88 -10.65
N THR A 60 -7.92 -21.74 -10.30
CA THR A 60 -6.83 -21.37 -9.42
C THR A 60 -6.16 -20.23 -10.15
N VAL A 61 -6.50 -19.00 -9.78
CA VAL A 61 -5.79 -17.81 -10.25
C VAL A 61 -4.38 -18.05 -9.71
N ARG A 62 -3.47 -18.38 -10.62
CA ARG A 62 -2.08 -18.57 -10.27
C ARG A 62 -1.45 -17.19 -10.25
N ALA A 63 -0.56 -16.98 -9.29
CA ALA A 63 0.27 -15.79 -9.27
C ALA A 63 0.95 -15.61 -10.63
N ASP A 64 0.65 -14.50 -11.30
CA ASP A 64 1.28 -14.08 -12.54
C ASP A 64 2.40 -13.07 -12.25
N VAL A 65 3.23 -12.79 -13.26
CA VAL A 65 4.16 -11.67 -13.24
C VAL A 65 3.72 -10.68 -14.30
N CYS A 66 3.26 -9.52 -13.87
CA CYS A 66 2.74 -8.46 -14.74
C CYS A 66 3.80 -7.38 -14.94
N HIS A 67 4.23 -7.22 -16.18
CA HIS A 67 5.21 -6.23 -16.59
C HIS A 67 4.53 -4.99 -17.16
N TRP A 68 4.91 -3.83 -16.64
CA TRP A 68 4.54 -2.55 -17.26
C TRP A 68 5.25 -2.39 -18.60
N ARG A 69 4.50 -1.99 -19.63
CA ARG A 69 4.98 -1.85 -21.01
C ARG A 69 4.83 -0.43 -21.56
N PHE A 70 4.13 0.46 -20.84
CA PHE A 70 3.87 1.85 -21.22
C PHE A 70 3.48 2.01 -22.70
N ARG A 71 2.41 1.32 -23.11
CA ARG A 71 2.04 1.22 -24.53
C ARG A 71 1.25 2.42 -25.04
N LEU A 72 0.40 3.01 -24.20
CA LEU A 72 -0.59 3.99 -24.63
C LEU A 72 -0.57 5.24 -23.77
N ASP A 73 -0.67 5.06 -22.46
CA ASP A 73 -0.76 6.13 -21.48
C ASP A 73 -0.09 5.69 -20.17
N ASN A 74 -0.25 6.50 -19.13
CA ASN A 74 0.31 6.23 -17.83
C ASN A 74 -0.70 5.63 -16.83
N ASP A 75 -1.91 5.29 -17.25
CA ASP A 75 -2.96 4.81 -16.35
C ASP A 75 -2.73 3.35 -15.97
N TRP A 76 -2.55 3.08 -14.66
CA TRP A 76 -2.45 1.73 -14.11
C TRP A 76 -3.61 0.83 -14.55
N PHE A 77 -4.81 1.39 -14.75
CA PHE A 77 -6.02 0.63 -15.02
C PHE A 77 -6.25 0.36 -16.51
N ASN A 78 -5.37 0.82 -17.39
CA ASN A 78 -5.41 0.46 -18.80
C ASN A 78 -4.73 -0.92 -18.99
N PRO A 79 -5.47 -1.98 -19.37
CA PRO A 79 -4.91 -3.32 -19.52
C PRO A 79 -3.85 -3.42 -20.63
N ASP A 80 -3.87 -2.52 -21.62
CA ASP A 80 -2.87 -2.53 -22.70
C ASP A 80 -1.48 -2.07 -22.23
N ASN A 81 -1.40 -1.39 -21.08
CA ASN A 81 -0.13 -1.02 -20.45
C ASN A 81 0.54 -2.19 -19.71
N TRP A 82 -0.18 -3.29 -19.49
CA TRP A 82 0.31 -4.45 -18.74
C TRP A 82 0.45 -5.66 -19.63
N TYR A 83 1.57 -6.36 -19.52
CA TYR A 83 1.71 -7.71 -20.05
C TYR A 83 2.01 -8.67 -18.91
N CYS A 84 1.01 -9.45 -18.54
CA CYS A 84 1.12 -10.55 -17.59
C CYS A 84 1.50 -11.83 -18.35
N VAL A 85 2.47 -12.59 -17.83
CA VAL A 85 3.09 -13.73 -18.53
C VAL A 85 2.07 -14.80 -18.89
N GLU A 86 1.09 -15.04 -18.03
CA GLU A 86 0.09 -16.09 -18.22
C GLU A 86 -1.25 -15.55 -18.74
N SER A 87 -1.64 -14.37 -18.26
CA SER A 87 -2.94 -13.76 -18.52
C SER A 87 -2.95 -12.82 -19.74
N GLY A 88 -1.79 -12.51 -20.30
CA GLY A 88 -1.66 -11.59 -21.43
C GLY A 88 -1.87 -10.14 -21.03
N TYR A 89 -2.56 -9.35 -21.86
CA TYR A 89 -2.86 -7.94 -21.56
C TYR A 89 -4.01 -7.83 -20.56
N SER A 90 -3.67 -7.55 -19.31
CA SER A 90 -4.62 -7.49 -18.20
C SER A 90 -4.09 -6.63 -17.07
N VAL A 91 -4.99 -5.92 -16.37
CA VAL A 91 -4.63 -5.18 -15.15
C VAL A 91 -4.26 -6.19 -14.03
N PRO A 92 -3.15 -5.97 -13.30
CA PRO A 92 -2.74 -6.85 -12.19
C PRO A 92 -3.79 -6.94 -11.07
N THR A 93 -3.85 -8.09 -10.43
CA THR A 93 -4.71 -8.40 -9.28
C THR A 93 -3.89 -8.68 -8.03
N SER A 94 -4.55 -8.90 -6.89
CA SER A 94 -3.89 -9.18 -5.61
C SER A 94 -2.97 -10.41 -5.59
N ASP A 95 -3.12 -11.32 -6.56
CA ASP A 95 -2.30 -12.53 -6.67
C ASP A 95 -1.02 -12.28 -7.49
N ASP A 96 -0.95 -11.17 -8.23
CA ASP A 96 0.07 -10.95 -9.25
C ASP A 96 1.26 -10.15 -8.74
N HIS A 97 2.47 -10.54 -9.14
CA HIS A 97 3.65 -9.73 -8.89
C HIS A 97 3.79 -8.67 -9.97
N VAL A 98 3.80 -7.39 -9.57
CA VAL A 98 3.95 -6.27 -10.49
C VAL A 98 5.42 -5.90 -10.63
N SER A 99 5.86 -5.76 -11.88
CA SER A 99 7.19 -5.32 -12.24
C SER A 99 7.11 -4.10 -13.17
N ILE A 100 7.58 -2.96 -12.68
CA ILE A 100 7.67 -1.71 -13.43
C ILE A 100 9.16 -1.42 -13.65
N PHE A 101 9.61 -1.62 -14.89
CA PHE A 101 10.91 -1.17 -15.36
C PHE A 101 10.66 -0.18 -16.49
N SER A 102 10.56 1.10 -16.15
CA SER A 102 10.70 2.13 -17.17
C SER A 102 12.12 2.68 -17.17
N TYR A 103 12.69 2.80 -18.37
CA TYR A 103 13.98 3.44 -18.61
C TYR A 103 13.82 4.91 -19.03
N SER A 104 12.58 5.39 -19.12
CA SER A 104 12.20 6.78 -19.36
C SER A 104 11.56 7.39 -18.11
N ASP A 105 11.33 8.71 -18.13
CA ASP A 105 10.58 9.44 -17.10
C ASP A 105 9.08 9.11 -17.07
N ASP A 106 8.69 7.88 -17.44
CA ASP A 106 7.29 7.46 -17.45
C ASP A 106 6.77 7.43 -16.01
N ASP A 107 5.80 8.28 -15.72
CA ASP A 107 5.12 8.39 -14.43
C ASP A 107 3.84 7.57 -14.44
N VAL A 108 3.95 6.28 -14.08
CA VAL A 108 2.79 5.40 -13.90
C VAL A 108 1.87 6.00 -12.85
N ALA A 109 0.57 6.07 -13.12
CA ALA A 109 -0.39 6.74 -12.28
C ALA A 109 -1.47 5.79 -11.76
N ILE A 110 -1.69 5.82 -10.45
CA ILE A 110 -2.91 5.33 -9.80
C ILE A 110 -3.70 6.57 -9.37
N ASP A 111 -4.75 6.90 -10.12
CA ASP A 111 -5.50 8.15 -10.00
C ASP A 111 -6.94 7.91 -9.52
N GLY A 112 -7.15 7.95 -8.20
CA GLY A 112 -8.47 7.85 -7.58
C GLY A 112 -9.07 6.45 -7.38
N ALA A 113 -8.50 5.41 -7.99
CA ALA A 113 -8.99 4.03 -7.86
C ALA A 113 -8.06 3.14 -7.02
N ARG A 114 -8.57 1.95 -6.65
CA ARG A 114 -7.83 0.91 -5.89
C ARG A 114 -7.14 -0.05 -6.85
N ALA A 115 -5.81 -0.08 -6.82
CA ALA A 115 -4.95 -1.05 -7.48
C ALA A 115 -4.51 -2.15 -6.50
N GLU A 116 -4.23 -3.35 -7.01
CA GLU A 116 -3.83 -4.49 -6.18
C GLU A 116 -2.62 -5.21 -6.79
N SER A 117 -1.76 -5.77 -5.94
CA SER A 117 -0.71 -6.70 -6.33
C SER A 117 -0.31 -7.61 -5.17
N ALA A 118 0.29 -8.76 -5.44
CA ALA A 118 0.94 -9.56 -4.41
C ALA A 118 2.24 -8.87 -3.92
N GLY A 119 2.95 -8.21 -4.84
CA GLY A 119 4.13 -7.41 -4.51
C GLY A 119 4.46 -6.40 -5.61
N LEU A 120 5.12 -5.31 -5.24
CA LEU A 120 5.50 -4.23 -6.14
C LEU A 120 7.02 -4.18 -6.33
N HIS A 121 7.50 -4.54 -7.51
CA HIS A 121 8.86 -4.27 -7.92
C HIS A 121 8.90 -3.07 -8.86
N LEU A 122 9.03 -1.87 -8.29
CA LEU A 122 9.32 -0.65 -9.04
C LEU A 122 10.84 -0.60 -9.29
N GLY A 123 11.26 -1.35 -10.30
CA GLY A 123 12.66 -1.56 -10.64
C GLY A 123 13.29 -0.38 -11.38
N GLY A 124 12.52 0.56 -11.92
CA GLY A 124 13.02 1.80 -12.54
C GLY A 124 11.89 2.74 -12.95
N GLY A 125 12.15 4.04 -12.95
CA GLY A 125 11.19 5.08 -13.36
C GLY A 125 10.36 5.62 -12.21
N GLN A 126 9.10 5.99 -12.50
CA GLN A 126 8.24 6.72 -11.57
C GLN A 126 6.88 6.03 -11.40
N LEU A 127 6.35 6.04 -10.18
CA LEU A 127 4.97 5.67 -9.87
C LEU A 127 4.37 6.74 -8.95
N THR A 128 3.21 7.27 -9.31
CA THR A 128 2.46 8.24 -8.53
C THR A 128 1.08 7.70 -8.15
N ILE A 129 0.80 7.68 -6.85
CA ILE A 129 -0.51 7.37 -6.27
C ILE A 129 -1.15 8.69 -5.81
N ARG A 130 -2.29 9.06 -6.39
CA ARG A 130 -2.91 10.38 -6.18
C ARG A 130 -4.43 10.41 -6.21
N ASN A 131 -4.99 11.55 -5.82
CA ASN A 131 -6.42 11.88 -5.86
C ASN A 131 -7.33 10.84 -5.15
N GLY A 132 -6.86 10.28 -4.04
CA GLY A 132 -7.58 9.24 -3.30
C GLY A 132 -7.37 7.81 -3.81
N GLY A 133 -6.51 7.62 -4.82
CA GLY A 133 -6.12 6.30 -5.30
C GLY A 133 -5.31 5.53 -4.27
N THR A 134 -5.41 4.20 -4.28
CA THR A 134 -4.68 3.36 -3.34
C THR A 134 -4.02 2.17 -4.03
N LEU A 135 -2.85 1.75 -3.55
CA LEU A 135 -2.23 0.49 -3.92
C LEU A 135 -2.23 -0.47 -2.73
N GLN A 136 -2.74 -1.68 -2.92
CA GLN A 136 -2.80 -2.73 -1.91
C GLN A 136 -1.83 -3.83 -2.31
N THR A 137 -0.73 -3.96 -1.57
CA THR A 137 0.27 -4.99 -1.83
C THR A 137 0.24 -6.09 -0.75
N GLY A 138 0.41 -7.34 -1.17
CA GLY A 138 0.45 -8.50 -0.30
C GLY A 138 1.73 -8.64 0.53
N THR A 139 1.98 -9.84 1.07
CA THR A 139 3.13 -10.15 1.95
C THR A 139 4.40 -10.57 1.19
N SER A 140 4.57 -10.08 -0.04
CA SER A 140 5.68 -10.48 -0.91
C SER A 140 7.04 -9.96 -0.39
N SER A 141 8.12 -10.67 -0.70
CA SER A 141 9.50 -10.22 -0.44
C SER A 141 9.97 -9.11 -1.39
N TYR A 142 9.15 -8.74 -2.38
CA TYR A 142 9.57 -7.95 -3.53
C TYR A 142 9.13 -6.49 -3.53
N HIS A 143 8.72 -5.91 -2.39
CA HIS A 143 8.40 -4.47 -2.34
C HIS A 143 9.68 -3.64 -2.50
N ASN A 144 9.99 -3.21 -3.72
CA ASN A 144 11.20 -2.47 -4.06
C ASN A 144 10.87 -1.18 -4.80
N ILE A 145 11.59 -0.11 -4.47
CA ILE A 145 11.62 1.16 -5.20
C ILE A 145 13.08 1.45 -5.54
N GLY A 146 13.42 1.28 -6.81
CA GLY A 146 14.79 1.30 -7.30
C GLY A 146 15.49 -0.03 -7.00
N TRP A 147 15.99 -0.68 -8.04
CA TRP A 147 16.62 -1.99 -7.90
C TRP A 147 17.79 -2.17 -8.86
N ASN A 148 18.88 -2.75 -8.33
CA ASN A 148 20.13 -2.94 -9.06
C ASN A 148 20.54 -1.58 -9.64
N ILE A 149 21.06 -1.48 -10.85
CA ILE A 149 21.51 -0.21 -11.40
C ILE A 149 20.41 0.83 -11.74
N HIS A 150 19.12 0.54 -11.52
CA HIS A 150 18.02 1.33 -12.05
C HIS A 150 17.30 2.13 -10.95
N PRO A 151 17.42 3.47 -10.95
CA PRO A 151 16.78 4.28 -9.94
C PRO A 151 15.28 4.35 -10.14
N ALA A 152 14.53 4.47 -9.04
CA ALA A 152 13.10 4.71 -9.12
C ALA A 152 12.58 5.61 -8.00
N THR A 153 11.40 6.18 -8.22
CA THR A 153 10.73 6.98 -7.21
C THR A 153 9.23 6.65 -7.17
N LEU A 154 8.73 6.47 -5.94
CA LEU A 154 7.30 6.29 -5.65
C LEU A 154 6.82 7.55 -4.93
N THR A 155 5.84 8.23 -5.50
CA THR A 155 5.17 9.37 -4.87
C THR A 155 3.76 8.98 -4.43
N VAL A 156 3.42 9.21 -3.17
CA VAL A 156 2.05 9.14 -2.66
C VAL A 156 1.64 10.54 -2.26
N THR A 157 0.67 11.11 -2.97
CA THR A 157 0.24 12.50 -2.77
C THR A 157 -1.28 12.66 -2.70
N GLY A 158 -1.74 13.60 -1.88
CA GLY A 158 -3.14 13.95 -1.74
C GLY A 158 -3.86 13.14 -0.66
N SER A 159 -4.82 13.80 -0.01
CA SER A 159 -5.64 13.20 1.03
C SER A 159 -6.36 11.94 0.53
N GLY A 160 -6.25 10.85 1.29
CA GLY A 160 -6.86 9.55 0.97
C GLY A 160 -6.03 8.69 0.03
N SER A 161 -4.93 9.21 -0.53
CA SER A 161 -4.01 8.39 -1.31
C SER A 161 -3.09 7.58 -0.42
N ALA A 162 -2.92 6.30 -0.73
CA ALA A 162 -2.17 5.40 0.15
C ALA A 162 -1.50 4.25 -0.59
N TRP A 163 -0.28 3.92 -0.18
CA TRP A 163 0.29 2.59 -0.38
C TRP A 163 0.08 1.76 0.89
N ASN A 164 -0.70 0.70 0.78
CA ASN A 164 -1.03 -0.21 1.87
C ASN A 164 -0.29 -1.53 1.66
N VAL A 165 0.59 -1.89 2.60
CA VAL A 165 1.44 -3.08 2.52
C VAL A 165 1.02 -4.04 3.62
N ALA A 166 0.56 -5.23 3.25
CA ALA A 166 0.06 -6.22 4.21
C ALA A 166 1.15 -6.81 5.11
N GLY A 167 2.41 -6.80 4.65
CA GLY A 167 3.56 -7.26 5.41
C GLY A 167 4.79 -7.47 4.52
N GLY A 168 5.91 -7.78 5.17
CA GLY A 168 7.19 -8.05 4.50
C GLY A 168 8.19 -6.91 4.68
N LEU A 169 9.22 -6.94 3.85
CA LEU A 169 10.28 -5.94 3.84
C LEU A 169 10.02 -4.98 2.67
N ILE A 170 10.04 -3.68 2.94
CA ILE A 170 9.98 -2.64 1.92
C ILE A 170 11.39 -2.10 1.72
N ARG A 171 11.89 -2.10 0.49
CA ARG A 171 13.23 -1.60 0.16
C ARG A 171 13.14 -0.39 -0.75
N VAL A 172 13.88 0.65 -0.38
CA VAL A 172 14.04 1.86 -1.18
C VAL A 172 15.52 1.98 -1.49
N GLY A 173 15.90 1.80 -2.75
CA GLY A 173 17.30 1.80 -3.20
C GLY A 173 18.02 0.49 -2.87
N ASN A 174 17.58 -0.63 -3.45
CA ASN A 174 18.25 -1.92 -3.29
C ASN A 174 19.27 -2.15 -4.40
N ASN A 175 20.56 -2.13 -4.06
CA ASN A 175 21.69 -2.05 -4.98
C ASN A 175 21.55 -0.89 -5.97
N SER A 176 20.81 0.16 -5.61
CA SER A 176 20.31 1.22 -6.49
C SER A 176 20.06 2.52 -5.72
N SER A 177 19.68 3.58 -6.42
CA SER A 177 19.00 4.72 -5.79
C SER A 177 17.48 4.54 -5.78
N GLY A 178 16.82 4.87 -4.67
CA GLY A 178 15.37 4.85 -4.57
C GLY A 178 14.86 6.04 -3.75
N THR A 179 13.68 6.55 -4.10
CA THR A 179 13.01 7.58 -3.32
C THR A 179 11.56 7.21 -3.06
N LEU A 180 11.13 7.26 -1.80
CA LEU A 180 9.73 7.24 -1.42
C LEU A 180 9.33 8.64 -0.97
N VAL A 181 8.35 9.26 -1.63
CA VAL A 181 7.83 10.59 -1.30
C VAL A 181 6.42 10.46 -0.74
N LEU A 182 6.22 10.92 0.49
CA LEU A 182 4.92 10.98 1.16
C LEU A 182 4.58 12.44 1.43
N ARG A 183 3.58 12.97 0.73
CA ARG A 183 3.27 14.41 0.72
C ARG A 183 1.78 14.69 0.62
N GLU A 184 1.38 15.89 1.01
CA GLU A 184 0.02 16.41 0.86
C GLU A 184 -1.07 15.47 1.40
N GLY A 185 -0.79 14.80 2.53
CA GLY A 185 -1.69 13.82 3.15
C GLY A 185 -1.64 12.40 2.57
N GLY A 186 -0.74 12.12 1.63
CA GLY A 186 -0.47 10.77 1.13
C GLY A 186 0.21 9.89 2.18
N ALA A 187 -0.12 8.59 2.18
CA ALA A 187 0.24 7.68 3.26
C ALA A 187 0.99 6.42 2.79
N LEU A 188 1.94 5.95 3.61
CA LEU A 188 2.39 4.55 3.62
C LEU A 188 1.83 3.86 4.87
N ASN A 189 1.00 2.84 4.67
CA ASN A 189 0.40 2.04 5.75
C ASN A 189 0.92 0.61 5.66
N ALA A 190 1.94 0.28 6.43
CA ALA A 190 2.64 -1.00 6.35
C ALA A 190 2.74 -1.75 7.71
N GLY A 191 2.18 -1.18 8.78
CA GLY A 191 2.02 -1.82 10.08
C GLY A 191 3.31 -2.45 10.58
N ASN A 192 3.36 -3.77 10.67
CA ASN A 192 4.51 -4.53 11.19
C ASN A 192 5.71 -4.66 10.22
N SER A 193 5.65 -4.03 9.05
CA SER A 193 6.73 -4.10 8.05
C SER A 193 7.92 -3.24 8.44
N THR A 194 9.11 -3.66 8.03
CA THR A 194 10.33 -2.83 8.10
C THR A 194 10.52 -2.11 6.76
N LEU A 195 10.84 -0.81 6.82
CA LEU A 195 11.27 -0.03 5.67
C LEU A 195 12.81 0.08 5.68
N VAL A 196 13.47 -0.42 4.65
CA VAL A 196 14.91 -0.30 4.45
C VAL A 196 15.20 0.82 3.46
N LEU A 197 16.01 1.78 3.88
CA LEU A 197 16.48 2.89 3.06
C LEU A 197 17.95 2.66 2.71
N GLY A 198 18.20 2.22 1.48
CA GLY A 198 19.52 1.91 0.99
C GLY A 198 19.95 0.52 1.45
N GLU A 199 20.05 -0.41 0.52
CA GLU A 199 20.58 -1.75 0.78
C GLU A 199 21.60 -2.16 -0.27
N SER A 200 22.77 -2.64 0.16
CA SER A 200 23.79 -3.24 -0.71
C SER A 200 23.91 -4.74 -0.40
N GLU A 201 23.48 -5.62 -1.32
CA GLU A 201 23.40 -7.08 -1.11
C GLU A 201 24.69 -7.84 -1.49
N ALA A 202 25.72 -7.18 -2.05
CA ALA A 202 26.98 -7.83 -2.43
C ALA A 202 28.19 -6.87 -2.47
N ASP A 203 29.41 -7.43 -2.39
CA ASP A 203 30.69 -6.71 -2.35
C ASP A 203 30.95 -5.75 -3.53
N TYR A 204 30.38 -6.04 -4.70
CA TYR A 204 30.53 -5.23 -5.92
C TYR A 204 29.20 -4.66 -6.43
N ALA A 205 28.16 -4.69 -5.60
CA ALA A 205 26.89 -4.09 -5.97
C ALA A 205 27.05 -2.57 -6.06
N THR A 206 26.23 -1.95 -6.92
CA THR A 206 26.03 -0.50 -6.85
C THR A 206 25.55 -0.13 -5.44
N PRO A 207 26.14 0.88 -4.78
CA PRO A 207 25.69 1.38 -3.49
C PRO A 207 24.17 1.56 -3.42
N GLY A 208 23.54 0.94 -2.43
CA GLY A 208 22.13 1.18 -2.11
C GLY A 208 21.96 2.57 -1.49
N LEU A 209 21.28 3.47 -2.19
CA LEU A 209 20.96 4.83 -1.75
C LEU A 209 19.44 4.99 -1.61
N GLY A 210 18.92 4.92 -0.39
CA GLY A 210 17.48 5.07 -0.15
C GLY A 210 17.12 6.40 0.48
N THR A 211 16.12 7.10 -0.07
CA THR A 211 15.60 8.33 0.53
C THR A 211 14.12 8.19 0.84
N LEU A 212 13.73 8.44 2.09
CA LEU A 212 12.35 8.75 2.46
C LEU A 212 12.19 10.27 2.52
N VAL A 213 11.17 10.80 1.87
CA VAL A 213 10.84 12.22 1.87
C VAL A 213 9.46 12.41 2.48
N ILE A 214 9.38 13.23 3.51
CA ILE A 214 8.12 13.71 4.10
C ILE A 214 7.92 15.17 3.69
N GLY A 215 6.91 15.41 2.85
CA GLY A 215 6.68 16.71 2.22
C GLY A 215 7.40 16.84 0.87
N ALA A 216 8.28 17.83 0.72
CA ALA A 216 9.01 18.10 -0.52
C ALA A 216 10.46 17.59 -0.47
N ALA A 217 11.16 17.53 -1.60
CA ALA A 217 12.59 17.23 -1.60
C ALA A 217 13.40 18.37 -0.95
N ALA A 218 14.67 18.12 -0.59
CA ALA A 218 15.54 19.07 0.14
C ALA A 218 15.59 20.49 -0.48
N ASP A 219 15.69 20.57 -1.81
CA ASP A 219 15.84 21.84 -2.54
C ASP A 219 14.52 22.40 -3.09
N GLU A 220 13.39 21.84 -2.66
CA GLU A 220 12.06 22.24 -3.11
C GLU A 220 11.32 23.05 -2.05
N GLN A 221 10.31 23.81 -2.50
CA GLN A 221 9.40 24.48 -1.58
C GLN A 221 8.64 23.45 -0.75
N ALA A 222 8.68 23.60 0.58
CA ALA A 222 7.94 22.75 1.51
C ALA A 222 6.45 22.65 1.13
N VAL A 223 5.90 21.44 1.26
CA VAL A 223 4.46 21.18 1.11
C VAL A 223 3.91 20.48 2.36
N ALA A 224 2.58 20.26 2.42
CA ALA A 224 2.01 19.52 3.55
C ALA A 224 2.63 18.12 3.67
N PRO A 225 2.86 17.61 4.89
CA PRO A 225 3.50 16.31 5.08
C PRO A 225 2.57 15.17 4.63
N GLY A 226 3.17 14.03 4.29
CA GLY A 226 2.50 12.73 4.28
C GLY A 226 2.66 11.98 5.61
N THR A 227 2.06 10.79 5.70
CA THR A 227 2.10 9.96 6.92
C THR A 227 2.72 8.60 6.64
N ILE A 228 3.39 8.04 7.64
CA ILE A 228 3.99 6.71 7.56
C ILE A 228 3.66 5.89 8.80
N GLU A 229 3.25 4.64 8.58
CA GLU A 229 3.07 3.62 9.61
C GLU A 229 3.87 2.37 9.22
N VAL A 230 5.01 2.18 9.89
CA VAL A 230 5.92 1.01 9.77
C VAL A 230 6.40 0.63 11.17
N ALA A 231 6.85 -0.61 11.36
CA ALA A 231 7.37 -1.05 12.65
C ALA A 231 8.74 -0.41 12.95
N ALA A 232 9.58 -0.32 11.92
CA ALA A 232 10.92 0.24 12.03
C ALA A 232 11.42 0.71 10.66
N ILE A 233 12.40 1.61 10.69
CA ILE A 233 13.17 2.05 9.55
C ILE A 233 14.64 1.67 9.76
N GLU A 234 15.22 0.96 8.80
CA GLU A 234 16.64 0.62 8.78
C GLU A 234 17.33 1.39 7.65
N MET A 235 18.32 2.22 7.98
CA MET A 235 19.03 3.05 7.01
C MET A 235 20.44 2.51 6.72
N GLY A 236 20.73 2.23 5.46
CA GLY A 236 22.06 1.81 5.02
C GLY A 236 22.40 0.37 5.38
N ARG A 237 21.59 -0.59 4.93
CA ARG A 237 21.84 -2.03 5.14
C ARG A 237 22.97 -2.52 4.24
N GLN A 238 24.01 -3.13 4.82
CA GLN A 238 25.18 -3.61 4.07
C GLN A 238 25.37 -5.11 4.28
N ASN A 239 25.43 -5.88 3.19
CA ASN A 239 25.73 -7.31 3.18
C ASN A 239 27.04 -7.63 2.44
N GLY A 240 27.96 -6.66 2.40
CA GLY A 240 29.24 -6.76 1.71
C GLY A 240 30.08 -5.49 1.89
N THR A 241 31.09 -5.31 1.04
CA THR A 241 32.01 -4.15 1.09
C THR A 241 31.48 -2.87 0.44
N ALA A 242 30.33 -2.90 -0.24
CA ALA A 242 29.73 -1.72 -0.86
C ALA A 242 28.93 -0.90 0.17
N GLU A 243 29.30 0.38 0.33
CA GLU A 243 28.64 1.28 1.28
C GLU A 243 27.17 1.54 0.86
N ALA A 244 26.22 1.26 1.74
CA ALA A 244 24.83 1.69 1.60
C ALA A 244 24.58 2.96 2.43
N ALA A 245 23.72 3.86 1.93
CA ALA A 245 23.32 5.05 2.64
C ALA A 245 21.79 5.22 2.60
N GLY A 246 21.20 5.37 3.79
CA GLY A 246 19.81 5.76 3.94
C GLY A 246 19.69 7.20 4.39
N ARG A 247 18.64 7.89 3.94
CA ARG A 247 18.31 9.25 4.37
C ARG A 247 16.81 9.40 4.60
N ILE A 248 16.47 10.14 5.66
CA ILE A 248 15.12 10.66 5.85
C ILE A 248 15.18 12.19 5.72
N VAL A 249 14.32 12.74 4.86
CA VAL A 249 14.22 14.19 4.61
C VAL A 249 12.88 14.69 5.10
N PHE A 250 12.91 15.63 6.03
CA PHE A 250 11.74 16.40 6.45
C PHE A 250 11.79 17.78 5.80
N ASN A 251 10.86 18.05 4.89
CA ASN A 251 10.67 19.38 4.31
C ASN A 251 9.18 19.63 4.12
N HIS A 252 8.50 19.99 5.20
CA HIS A 252 7.05 20.10 5.21
C HIS A 252 6.54 21.39 5.86
N THR A 253 5.27 21.72 5.62
CA THR A 253 4.65 22.99 6.06
C THR A 253 3.95 22.91 7.42
N ASP A 254 4.01 21.78 8.13
CA ASP A 254 3.38 21.70 9.46
C ASP A 254 4.20 22.54 10.44
N THR A 255 3.57 23.52 11.08
CA THR A 255 4.19 24.34 12.14
C THR A 255 3.40 24.24 13.45
N SER A 256 2.50 23.26 13.55
CA SER A 256 1.60 23.08 14.69
C SER A 256 2.28 22.39 15.86
N GLY A 257 3.35 21.64 15.59
CA GLY A 257 3.99 20.74 16.54
C GLY A 257 3.21 19.44 16.79
N ALA A 258 2.20 19.14 15.97
CA ALA A 258 1.40 17.92 16.06
C ALA A 258 1.87 16.82 15.11
N TYR A 259 2.75 17.11 14.14
CA TYR A 259 3.30 16.10 13.24
C TYR A 259 4.34 15.24 13.98
N THR A 260 3.91 14.05 14.39
CA THR A 260 4.75 13.07 15.08
C THR A 260 5.27 12.01 14.10
N PHE A 261 6.59 11.91 14.00
CA PHE A 261 7.27 10.81 13.34
C PHE A 261 7.70 9.77 14.37
N ALA A 262 6.92 8.69 14.43
CA ALA A 262 7.00 7.68 15.49
C ALA A 262 7.88 6.44 15.22
N PRO A 263 8.16 6.00 13.98
CA PRO A 263 8.94 4.78 13.76
C PRO A 263 10.31 4.81 14.47
N ASP A 264 10.73 3.65 14.98
CA ASP A 264 12.11 3.45 15.44
C ASP A 264 13.06 3.41 14.24
N ILE A 265 14.18 4.13 14.34
CA ILE A 265 15.13 4.31 13.24
C ILE A 265 16.50 3.77 13.65
N ALA A 266 17.08 2.91 12.82
CA ALA A 266 18.40 2.33 13.02
C ALA A 266 19.28 2.44 11.77
N GLY A 267 20.56 2.10 11.89
CA GLY A 267 21.51 1.98 10.78
C GLY A 267 22.45 3.17 10.61
N SER A 268 23.23 3.18 9.53
CA SER A 268 24.30 4.17 9.29
C SER A 268 23.84 5.47 8.65
N GLY A 269 22.57 5.56 8.24
CA GLY A 269 22.03 6.74 7.58
C GLY A 269 21.84 7.96 8.47
N ALA A 270 21.43 9.05 7.84
CA ALA A 270 21.27 10.36 8.46
C ALA A 270 19.86 10.92 8.28
N ILE A 271 19.46 11.81 9.19
CA ILE A 271 18.24 12.61 9.07
C ILE A 271 18.61 14.02 8.62
N GLU A 272 17.85 14.56 7.67
CA GLU A 272 17.89 15.97 7.26
C GLU A 272 16.54 16.64 7.54
N HIS A 273 16.57 17.76 8.26
CA HIS A 273 15.37 18.54 8.58
C HIS A 273 15.52 19.95 8.01
N HIS A 274 14.69 20.26 7.01
CA HIS A 274 14.76 21.48 6.20
C HIS A 274 13.66 22.48 6.54
N ALA A 275 12.45 22.03 6.84
CA ALA A 275 11.32 22.92 7.15
C ALA A 275 10.26 22.22 8.01
N GLY A 276 9.38 23.02 8.61
CA GLY A 276 8.27 22.55 9.44
C GLY A 276 8.66 22.31 10.88
N THR A 277 7.78 21.65 11.63
CA THR A 277 7.99 21.19 13.00
C THR A 277 7.71 19.69 13.04
N THR A 278 8.76 18.89 13.19
CA THR A 278 8.66 17.43 13.34
C THR A 278 8.89 17.05 14.79
N VAL A 279 7.95 16.30 15.39
CA VAL A 279 8.17 15.62 16.67
C VAL A 279 8.75 14.23 16.38
N LEU A 280 10.02 14.04 16.67
CA LEU A 280 10.68 12.74 16.51
C LEU A 280 10.58 11.97 17.85
N SER A 281 9.81 10.88 17.85
CA SER A 281 9.44 10.18 19.09
C SER A 281 9.87 8.71 19.18
N GLY A 282 10.43 8.15 18.09
CA GLY A 282 10.96 6.80 18.08
C GLY A 282 12.17 6.63 19.00
N THR A 283 12.50 5.39 19.36
CA THR A 283 13.74 5.03 20.04
C THR A 283 14.80 4.72 18.98
N ASN A 284 15.67 5.69 18.75
CA ASN A 284 16.52 5.73 17.58
C ASN A 284 17.95 5.32 17.90
N THR A 285 18.58 4.60 16.98
CA THR A 285 19.97 4.10 17.08
C THR A 285 20.79 4.40 15.83
N TYR A 286 20.26 5.19 14.90
CA TYR A 286 21.01 5.57 13.70
C TYR A 286 22.28 6.35 14.05
N THR A 287 23.33 6.19 13.24
CA THR A 287 24.67 6.72 13.53
C THR A 287 25.14 7.81 12.59
N GLY A 288 24.47 8.02 11.45
CA GLY A 288 24.86 9.04 10.47
C GLY A 288 24.59 10.48 10.91
N GLY A 289 23.90 10.66 12.04
CA GLY A 289 23.64 11.98 12.64
C GLY A 289 22.36 12.65 12.15
N THR A 290 22.14 13.86 12.66
CA THR A 290 20.95 14.68 12.38
C THR A 290 21.39 16.06 11.93
N HIS A 291 20.94 16.46 10.74
CA HIS A 291 21.23 17.75 10.13
C HIS A 291 20.00 18.65 10.21
N LEU A 292 20.11 19.72 10.99
CA LEU A 292 19.08 20.72 11.22
C LEU A 292 19.36 21.93 10.31
N LEU A 293 18.87 21.82 9.08
CA LEU A 293 19.06 22.78 7.98
C LEU A 293 17.97 23.88 7.98
N GLY A 294 16.85 23.61 8.63
CA GLY A 294 15.78 24.59 8.88
C GLY A 294 14.65 23.99 9.72
N GLY A 295 13.62 24.80 9.99
CA GLY A 295 12.47 24.39 10.82
C GLY A 295 12.82 24.04 12.27
N THR A 296 11.99 23.19 12.89
CA THR A 296 12.14 22.76 14.29
C THR A 296 12.01 21.24 14.41
N LEU A 297 13.07 20.58 14.87
CA LEU A 297 12.99 19.19 15.32
C LEU A 297 12.71 19.18 16.83
N SER A 298 11.61 18.57 17.26
CA SER A 298 11.21 18.45 18.65
C SER A 298 11.43 17.03 19.17
N VAL A 299 12.10 16.90 20.32
CA VAL A 299 12.37 15.61 20.98
C VAL A 299 12.06 15.67 22.47
N ALA A 300 11.54 14.56 23.01
CA ALA A 300 11.28 14.42 24.44
C ALA A 300 12.41 13.72 25.22
N SER A 301 13.37 13.12 24.51
CA SER A 301 14.52 12.40 25.07
C SER A 301 15.65 12.37 24.03
N ASP A 302 16.89 12.25 24.48
CA ASP A 302 18.05 12.08 23.61
C ASP A 302 18.01 10.74 22.85
N ALA A 303 17.31 9.73 23.37
CA ALA A 303 17.03 8.48 22.69
C ALA A 303 16.34 8.65 21.32
N ALA A 304 15.70 9.80 21.06
CA ALA A 304 15.13 10.11 19.75
C ALA A 304 16.16 10.61 18.72
N LEU A 305 17.37 10.99 19.13
CA LEU A 305 18.37 11.62 18.27
C LEU A 305 19.40 10.64 17.67
N GLY A 306 19.15 9.34 17.81
CA GLY A 306 20.06 8.29 17.34
C GLY A 306 21.12 7.93 18.38
N ALA A 307 22.22 7.33 17.92
CA ALA A 307 23.33 6.97 18.79
C ALA A 307 23.99 8.21 19.40
N GLY A 308 24.43 8.15 20.67
CA GLY A 308 25.04 9.29 21.35
C GLY A 308 26.35 9.81 20.74
N ALA A 309 26.98 9.05 19.83
CA ALA A 309 28.14 9.50 19.05
C ALA A 309 27.75 10.15 17.70
N GLY A 310 26.48 10.09 17.31
CA GLY A 310 25.96 10.72 16.10
C GLY A 310 26.02 12.25 16.20
N ALA A 311 26.47 12.89 15.14
CA ALA A 311 26.60 14.35 15.11
C ALA A 311 25.21 15.02 15.05
N LEU A 312 25.08 16.15 15.76
CA LEU A 312 24.00 17.12 15.54
C LEU A 312 24.59 18.32 14.82
N HIS A 313 24.22 18.51 13.56
CA HIS A 313 24.67 19.62 12.73
C HIS A 313 23.59 20.69 12.64
N PHE A 314 23.94 21.94 12.91
CA PHE A 314 23.02 23.08 12.84
C PHE A 314 23.44 24.01 11.70
N ASP A 315 22.55 24.17 10.73
CA ASP A 315 22.72 25.08 9.58
C ASP A 315 21.39 25.78 9.24
N GLY A 316 20.73 26.34 10.26
CA GLY A 316 19.49 27.10 10.12
C GLY A 316 18.28 26.54 10.87
N GLY A 317 18.33 25.27 11.28
CA GLY A 317 17.26 24.62 12.06
C GLY A 317 17.35 24.83 13.57
N MET A 318 16.25 24.48 14.26
CA MET A 318 16.12 24.53 15.72
C MET A 318 15.91 23.12 16.28
N LEU A 319 16.61 22.81 17.38
CA LEU A 319 16.30 21.66 18.23
C LEU A 319 15.46 22.13 19.41
N GLN A 320 14.25 21.58 19.56
CA GLN A 320 13.39 21.81 20.72
C GLN A 320 13.40 20.57 21.62
N VAL A 321 13.84 20.73 22.87
CA VAL A 321 13.84 19.65 23.86
C VAL A 321 12.66 19.86 24.81
N THR A 322 11.74 18.88 24.86
CA THR A 322 10.53 18.93 25.70
C THR A 322 10.58 17.96 26.89
N GLY A 323 11.62 17.13 26.97
CA GLY A 323 11.91 16.26 28.12
C GLY A 323 12.32 17.03 29.36
N ARG A 324 12.19 16.41 30.54
CA ARG A 324 12.63 16.95 31.83
C ARG A 324 13.80 16.16 32.39
#